data_AF-A0A1T5INU0-F1
#
_entry.id   AF-A0A1T5INU0-F1
#
_cell.length_a   1.000
_cell.length_b   1.000
_cell.length_c   1.000
_cell.angle_alpha   90.00
_cell.angle_beta   90.00
_cell.angle_gamma   90.00
#
_symmetry.space_group_name_H-M   'P 1'
#
loop_
_entity.id
_entity.type
_entity.pdbx_description
1 polymer ?
#
loop_
_entity_poly.entity_id
_entity_poly.type
_entity_poly.pdbx_seq_one_letter_code
_entity_poly.pdbx_strand_id
1 'polypeptide(L)' 'MYWTLELASYLEDAPWPATKDELIDYSIRSGAPLEVVENLQELEDDGQPYESIEEIWPDYPTKEDFFFNEDEY' A
#
# COMPACT_ATOMS: atom_id res chain seq x y z
N MET A 1 0.98 -9.85 10.34
CA MET A 1 0.72 -8.61 9.58
C MET A 1 0.11 -7.52 10.46
N TYR A 2 0.78 -6.37 10.53
CA TYR A 2 0.35 -5.17 11.25
C TYR A 2 0.43 -3.96 10.32
N TRP A 3 -0.71 -3.49 9.80
CA TRP A 3 -0.77 -2.31 8.95
C TRP A 3 -1.21 -1.06 9.73
N THR A 4 -0.66 0.08 9.35
CA THR A 4 -1.07 1.41 9.83
C THR A 4 -1.22 2.34 8.63
N LEU A 5 -1.91 3.47 8.83
CA LEU A 5 -2.08 4.48 7.78
C LEU A 5 -0.76 5.03 7.26
N GLU A 6 0.22 5.16 8.15
CA GLU A 6 1.57 5.58 7.79
C GLU A 6 2.26 4.54 6.89
N LEU A 7 2.14 3.24 7.20
CA LEU A 7 2.74 2.19 6.37
C LEU A 7 2.06 2.10 5.00
N ALA A 8 0.73 2.22 4.99
CA ALA A 8 -0.07 2.18 3.78
C ALA A 8 0.19 3.38 2.86
N SER A 9 0.44 4.58 3.40
CA SER A 9 0.71 5.77 2.59
C SER A 9 1.96 5.64 1.73
N TYR A 10 2.96 4.87 2.16
CA TYR A 10 4.12 4.56 1.31
C TYR A 10 3.73 3.75 0.07
N LEU A 11 2.71 2.89 0.17
CA LEU A 11 2.25 2.05 -0.94
C LEU A 11 1.16 2.70 -1.79
N GLU A 12 0.54 3.78 -1.34
CA GLU A 12 -0.47 4.50 -2.14
C GLU A 12 0.10 5.01 -3.47
N ASP A 13 1.36 5.45 -3.48
CA ASP A 13 2.07 5.93 -4.67
C ASP A 13 2.81 4.80 -5.43
N ALA A 14 2.63 3.54 -5.02
CA ALA A 14 3.24 2.40 -5.70
C ALA A 14 2.71 2.26 -7.14
N PRO A 15 3.48 1.61 -8.04
CA PRO A 15 3.13 1.50 -9.45
C PRO A 15 2.08 0.40 -9.70
N TRP A 16 0.85 0.60 -9.20
CA TRP A 16 -0.25 -0.35 -9.36
C TRP A 16 -0.70 -0.48 -10.83
N PRO A 17 -1.18 -1.67 -11.28
CA PRO A 17 -1.19 -2.94 -10.54
C PRO A 17 0.22 -3.53 -10.43
N ALA A 18 0.57 -4.04 -9.25
CA ALA A 18 1.93 -4.50 -8.93
C ALA A 18 1.92 -5.85 -8.20
N THR A 19 2.91 -6.69 -8.50
CA THR A 19 3.13 -7.97 -7.79
C THR A 19 3.75 -7.74 -6.40
N LYS A 20 3.66 -8.75 -5.52
CA LYS A 20 4.31 -8.72 -4.20
C LYS A 20 5.79 -8.32 -4.27
N ASP A 21 6.53 -8.94 -5.20
CA ASP A 21 7.96 -8.66 -5.40
C ASP A 21 8.21 -7.21 -5.86
N GLU A 22 7.37 -6.68 -6.75
CA GLU A 22 7.47 -5.30 -7.22
C GLU A 22 7.18 -4.28 -6.11
N LEU A 23 6.18 -4.55 -5.26
CA LEU A 23 5.88 -3.72 -4.11
C LEU A 23 7.03 -3.73 -3.10
N ILE A 24 7.66 -4.89 -2.86
CA ILE A 24 8.83 -5.02 -1.97
C ILE A 24 10.01 -4.21 -2.52
N ASP A 25 10.35 -4.36 -3.81
CA ASP A 25 11.43 -3.60 -4.45
C ASP A 25 11.14 -2.09 -4.42
N TYR A 26 9.89 -1.70 -4.69
CA TYR A 26 9.45 -0.32 -4.59
C TYR A 26 9.61 0.22 -3.17
N SER A 27 9.16 -0.48 -2.12
CA SER A 27 9.35 -0.10 -0.72
C SER A 27 10.82 0.08 -0.34
N ILE A 28 11.70 -0.81 -0.80
CA ILE A 28 13.14 -0.71 -0.54
C ILE A 28 13.74 0.52 -1.26
N ARG A 29 13.33 0.80 -2.50
CA ARG A 29 13.84 1.93 -3.29
C ARG A 29 13.30 3.28 -2.83
N SER A 30 12.05 3.33 -2.41
CA SER A 30 11.41 4.54 -1.87
C SER A 30 11.90 4.88 -0.46
N GLY A 31 12.57 3.93 0.21
CA GLY A 31 13.05 4.10 1.58
C GLY A 31 11.93 3.95 2.61
N ALA A 32 10.90 3.16 2.28
CA ALA A 32 9.85 2.80 3.22
C ALA A 32 10.42 2.03 4.42
N PRO A 33 9.79 2.13 5.61
CA PRO A 33 10.25 1.42 6.80
C PRO A 33 10.20 -0.10 6.61
N LEU A 34 11.05 -0.81 7.35
CA LEU A 34 11.22 -2.26 7.25
C LEU A 34 9.90 -3.00 7.48
N GLU A 35 9.05 -2.48 8.38
CA GLU A 35 7.71 -3.04 8.63
C GLU A 35 6.84 -3.15 7.36
N VAL A 36 6.94 -2.23 6.39
CA VAL A 36 6.20 -2.34 5.11
C VAL A 36 6.66 -3.58 4.35
N VAL A 37 7.98 -3.76 4.25
CA VAL A 37 8.58 -4.89 3.53
C VAL A 37 8.26 -6.21 4.23
N GLU A 38 8.35 -6.27 5.56
CA GLU A 38 8.00 -7.46 6.34
C GLU A 38 6.52 -7.82 6.16
N ASN A 39 5.62 -6.85 6.26
CA ASN A 39 4.20 -7.08 6.00
C ASN A 39 3.96 -7.60 4.58
N LEU A 40 4.55 -6.96 3.56
CA LEU A 40 4.43 -7.41 2.18
C LEU A 40 4.95 -8.85 2.01
N GLN A 41 6.07 -9.22 2.64
CA GLN A 41 6.60 -10.58 2.57
C GLN A 41 5.69 -11.61 3.24
N GLU A 42 4.98 -11.23 4.31
CA GLU A 42 3.98 -12.06 4.97
C GLU A 42 2.70 -12.29 4.13
N LEU A 43 2.50 -11.54 3.03
CA LEU A 43 1.37 -11.76 2.13
C LEU A 43 1.44 -13.11 1.40
N GLU A 44 0.28 -13.74 1.28
CA GLU A 44 0.08 -14.88 0.39
C GLU A 44 0.24 -14.43 -1.07
N ASP A 45 1.09 -15.13 -1.80
CA ASP A 45 1.36 -14.84 -3.21
C ASP A 45 0.61 -15.83 -4.09
N ASP A 46 -0.54 -15.39 -4.60
CA ASP A 46 -1.36 -16.14 -5.56
C ASP A 46 -0.85 -15.96 -7.01
N GLY A 47 0.29 -15.28 -7.22
CA GLY A 47 0.86 -15.02 -8.54
C GLY A 47 0.06 -14.00 -9.36
N GLN A 48 -0.92 -13.34 -8.74
CA GLN A 48 -1.68 -12.25 -9.33
C GLN A 48 -1.17 -10.91 -8.81
N PRO A 49 -1.08 -9.86 -9.66
CA PRO A 49 -0.77 -8.53 -9.20
C PRO A 49 -1.94 -7.97 -8.38
N TYR A 50 -1.62 -7.18 -7.37
CA TYR A 50 -2.58 -6.43 -6.60
C TYR A 50 -2.97 -5.15 -7.36
N GLU A 51 -4.24 -4.77 -7.32
CA GLU A 51 -4.74 -3.56 -7.98
C GLU A 51 -4.63 -2.31 -7.10
N SER A 52 -4.69 -2.46 -5.77
CA SER A 52 -4.53 -1.36 -4.82
C SER A 52 -4.15 -1.86 -3.41
N ILE A 53 -3.82 -0.92 -2.52
CA ILE A 53 -3.56 -1.22 -1.10
C ILE A 53 -4.77 -1.83 -0.39
N GLU A 54 -5.99 -1.62 -0.89
CA GLU A 54 -7.22 -2.20 -0.31
C GLU A 54 -7.27 -3.72 -0.48
N GLU A 55 -6.63 -4.26 -1.52
CA GLU A 55 -6.53 -5.71 -1.70
C GLU A 55 -5.52 -6.35 -0.72
N ILE A 56 -4.52 -5.57 -0.30
CA ILE A 56 -3.52 -5.98 0.67
C ILE A 56 -4.03 -5.79 2.09
N TRP A 57 -4.68 -4.67 2.35
CA TRP A 57 -5.24 -4.29 3.64
C TRP A 57 -6.71 -3.88 3.49
N PRO A 58 -7.66 -4.81 3.71
CA PRO A 58 -9.08 -4.53 3.50
C PRO A 58 -9.69 -3.55 4.51
N ASP A 59 -9.03 -3.31 5.65
CA ASP A 59 -9.41 -2.28 6.63
C ASP A 59 -8.74 -0.93 6.36
N TYR A 60 -8.03 -0.77 5.23
CA TYR A 60 -7.48 0.51 4.84
C TYR A 60 -8.64 1.51 4.64
N PRO A 61 -8.68 2.64 5.38
CA PRO A 61 -9.73 3.61 5.17
C PRO A 61 -9.58 4.18 3.77
N THR A 62 -10.65 4.09 2.99
CA THR A 62 -10.67 4.61 1.63
C THR A 62 -10.31 6.09 1.63
N LYS A 63 -9.45 6.48 0.69
CA LYS A 63 -9.02 7.87 0.45
C LYS A 63 -10.20 8.84 0.26
N GLU A 64 -11.40 8.33 -0.03
CA GLU A 64 -12.66 9.08 -0.02
C GLU A 64 -13.02 9.73 1.33
N ASP A 65 -12.44 9.30 2.45
CA ASP A 65 -12.61 9.96 3.77
C ASP A 65 -11.70 11.21 3.93
N PHE A 66 -10.64 11.33 3.11
CA PHE A 66 -9.67 12.44 3.15
C PHE A 66 -9.86 13.48 2.05
N PHE A 67 -10.76 13.26 1.08
CA PHE A 67 -11.24 14.33 0.19
C PHE A 67 -12.17 15.27 0.97
N PHE A 68 -11.62 15.98 1.97
CA PHE A 68 -12.12 17.31 2.29
C PHE A 68 -12.04 18.12 1.00
N ASN A 69 -13.21 18.42 0.44
CA ASN A 69 -13.41 19.28 -0.72
C ASN A 69 -12.46 20.49 -0.66
N GLU A 70 -11.39 20.46 -1.45
CA GLU A 70 -10.56 21.64 -1.77
C GLU A 70 -11.31 22.62 -2.72
N ASP A 71 -12.60 22.40 -2.97
CA ASP A 71 -13.46 23.18 -3.85
C ASP A 71 -14.47 24.10 -3.09
N GLU A 72 -14.08 24.66 -1.95
CA GLU A 72 -14.87 25.76 -1.35
C GLU A 72 -13.97 26.98 -1.00
N TYR A 73 -13.63 27.74 -2.04
CA TYR A 73 -13.13 29.12 -1.94
C TYR A 73 -13.93 30.06 -2.85
#